data_AF-A0A1G5KXR2-F1
#
_entry.id   AF-A0A1G5KXR2-F1
#
_cell.length_a   1.000
_cell.length_b   1.000
_cell.length_c   1.000
_cell.angle_alpha   90.00
_cell.angle_beta   90.00
_cell.angle_gamma   90.00
#
_symmetry.space_group_name_H-M   'P 1'
#
loop_
_entity.id
_entity.type
_entity.pdbx_description
1 polymer ?
#
loop_
_entity_poly.entity_id
_entity_poly.type
_entity_poly.pdbx_seq_one_letter_code
_entity_poly.pdbx_strand_id
1 'polypeptide(L)' 'MWTVVYMANTKQDAENLQNILVEEGFLVKVKPISKSNEEGICEVLVPRSEVEEAHNILMQRGY' A
#
# COMPACT_ATOMS: atom_id res chain seq x y z
N MET A 1 -12.30 -7.41 -6.45
CA MET A 1 -12.43 -5.96 -6.22
C MET A 1 -11.21 -5.51 -5.43
N TRP A 2 -10.59 -4.39 -5.81
CA TRP A 2 -9.43 -3.83 -5.10
C TRP A 2 -9.91 -2.85 -4.04
N THR A 3 -9.25 -2.80 -2.89
CA THR A 3 -9.56 -1.81 -1.86
C THR A 3 -8.29 -1.21 -1.31
N VAL A 4 -8.41 0.03 -0.87
CA VAL A 4 -7.32 0.79 -0.25
C VAL A 4 -7.14 0.29 1.18
N VAL A 5 -5.92 -0.09 1.53
CA VAL A 5 -5.54 -0.48 2.91
C VAL A 5 -4.69 0.59 3.59
N TYR A 6 -4.02 1.43 2.80
CA TYR A 6 -3.18 2.49 3.31
C TYR A 6 -3.09 3.67 2.32
N MET A 7 -2.95 4.88 2.85
CA MET A 7 -2.67 6.08 2.06
C MET A 7 -1.31 6.61 2.49
N ALA A 8 -0.30 6.36 1.67
CA ALA A 8 1.06 6.81 1.90
C ALA A 8 1.20 8.26 1.42
N ASN A 9 1.91 9.10 2.19
CA ASN A 9 2.08 10.52 1.85
C ASN A 9 3.15 10.76 0.78
N THR A 10 4.02 9.77 0.55
CA THR A 10 5.06 9.82 -0.48
C THR A 10 5.05 8.55 -1.31
N LYS A 11 5.56 8.64 -2.54
CA LYS A 11 5.72 7.46 -3.40
C LYS A 11 6.67 6.44 -2.79
N GLN A 12 7.73 6.91 -2.13
CA GLN A 12 8.76 6.05 -1.54
C GLN A 12 8.19 5.19 -0.41
N ASP A 13 7.33 5.77 0.43
CA ASP A 13 6.62 5.05 1.49
C ASP A 13 5.63 4.02 0.91
N ALA A 14 4.90 4.40 -0.14
CA ALA A 14 3.99 3.50 -0.84
C ALA A 14 4.71 2.31 -1.49
N GLU A 15 5.87 2.55 -2.11
CA GLU A 15 6.73 1.51 -2.68
C GLU A 15 7.30 0.60 -1.59
N ASN A 16 7.63 1.14 -0.41
CA ASN A 16 8.11 0.35 0.71
C ASN A 16 7.00 -0.57 1.26
N LEU A 17 5.79 -0.04 1.46
CA LEU A 17 4.62 -0.85 1.82
C LEU A 17 4.33 -1.94 0.78
N GLN A 18 4.40 -1.58 -0.50
CA GLN A 18 4.23 -2.54 -1.58
C GLN A 18 5.26 -3.66 -1.50
N ASN A 19 6.55 -3.34 -1.32
CA ASN A 19 7.59 -4.37 -1.21
C ASN A 19 7.34 -5.29 -0.01
N ILE A 20 7.05 -4.74 1.18
CA ILE A 20 6.79 -5.54 2.38
C ILE A 20 5.65 -6.53 2.13
N LEU A 21 4.53 -6.05 1.58
CA LEU A 21 3.36 -6.89 1.32
C LEU A 21 3.61 -7.89 0.17
N VAL A 22 4.36 -7.51 -0.87
CA VAL A 22 4.72 -8.41 -1.98
C VAL A 22 5.70 -9.50 -1.52
N GLU A 23 6.63 -9.18 -0.63
CA GLU A 23 7.57 -10.16 -0.03
C GLU A 23 6.83 -11.22 0.80
N GLU A 24 5.75 -10.84 1.48
CA GLU A 24 4.88 -11.77 2.21
C GLU A 24 3.94 -12.57 1.26
N GLY A 25 3.93 -12.25 -0.04
CA GLY A 25 3.16 -12.97 -1.07
C GLY A 25 1.83 -12.33 -1.46
N PHE A 26 1.53 -11.12 -0.99
CA PHE A 26 0.28 -10.41 -1.30
C PHE A 26 0.33 -9.69 -2.64
N LEU A 27 -0.83 -9.56 -3.29
CA LEU A 27 -0.99 -8.73 -4.48
C LEU A 27 -1.23 -7.27 -4.09
N VAL A 28 -0.33 -6.38 -4.52
CA VAL A 28 -0.41 -4.95 -4.17
C VAL A 28 -0.37 -4.07 -5.40
N LYS A 29 -1.23 -3.06 -5.43
CA LYS A 29 -1.21 -1.99 -6.43
C LYS A 29 -1.03 -0.65 -5.74
N VAL A 30 -0.01 0.08 -6.15
CA VAL A 30 0.17 1.47 -5.74
C VAL A 30 -0.42 2.38 -6.80
N LYS A 31 -1.24 3.34 -6.39
CA LYS A 31 -1.85 4.33 -7.28
C LYS A 31 -1.60 5.74 -6.76
N PRO A 32 -0.84 6.57 -7.49
CA PRO A 32 -0.66 7.97 -7.10
C PRO A 32 -1.94 8.77 -7.34
N ILE A 33 -2.34 9.57 -6.35
CA ILE A 33 -3.47 10.51 -6.45
C ILE A 33 -3.04 11.80 -7.15
N SER A 34 -1.85 12.31 -6.82
CA SER A 34 -1.33 13.56 -7.38
C SER A 34 -0.55 13.31 -8.68
N LYS A 35 -0.90 14.05 -9.74
CA LYS A 35 -0.21 14.01 -11.05
C LYS A 35 1.02 14.92 -11.14
N SER A 36 1.24 15.78 -10.15
CA SER A 36 2.30 16.79 -10.17
C SER A 36 3.10 16.75 -8.88
N ASN A 37 4.40 16.55 -9.05
CA ASN A 37 5.47 16.54 -8.07
C ASN A 37 5.63 15.28 -7.22
N GLU A 38 6.91 14.98 -6.99
CA GLU A 38 7.53 13.79 -6.42
C GLU A 38 7.10 13.48 -4.96
N GLU A 39 6.21 14.30 -4.40
CA GLU A 39 5.65 14.27 -3.04
C GLU A 39 4.12 14.18 -3.09
N GLY A 40 3.60 13.16 -3.77
CA GLY A 40 2.17 12.92 -3.91
C GLY A 40 1.66 11.79 -3.02
N ILE A 41 0.46 11.99 -2.47
CA ILE A 41 -0.28 10.93 -1.76
C ILE A 41 -0.51 9.76 -2.73
N CYS A 42 -0.21 8.56 -2.27
CA CYS A 42 -0.34 7.31 -3.00
C CYS A 42 -1.25 6.35 -2.24
N GLU A 43 -2.22 5.78 -2.95
CA GLU A 43 -3.07 4.72 -2.42
C GLU A 43 -2.37 3.37 -2.58
N VAL A 44 -2.31 2.60 -1.49
CA VAL A 44 -1.88 1.21 -1.50
C VAL A 44 -3.13 0.33 -1.50
N LEU A 45 -3.33 -0.42 -2.57
CA LEU A 45 -4.49 -1.26 -2.79
C LEU A 45 -4.12 -2.74 -2.76
N VAL A 46 -4.99 -3.54 -2.15
CA VAL A 46 -4.89 -5.02 -2.15
C VAL A 46 -6.24 -5.64 -2.56
N PRO A 47 -6.27 -6.93 -2.97
CA PRO A 47 -7.51 -7.67 -3.17
C PRO A 47 -8.35 -7.67 -1.90
N ARG A 48 -9.66 -7.45 -2.03
CA ARG A 48 -10.59 -7.42 -0.89
C ARG A 48 -10.47 -8.62 0.04
N SER A 49 -10.16 -9.80 -0.49
CA SER A 49 -10.02 -11.03 0.29
C SER A 49 -8.80 -11.02 1.23
N GLU A 50 -7.78 -10.21 0.94
CA GLU A 50 -6.49 -10.20 1.66
C GLU A 50 -6.33 -8.95 2.54
N VAL A 51 -7.36 -8.11 2.64
CA VAL A 51 -7.33 -6.80 3.32
C VAL A 51 -7.01 -6.93 4.80
N GLU A 52 -7.68 -7.84 5.48
CA GLU A 52 -7.51 -8.03 6.92
C GLU A 52 -6.10 -8.53 7.22
N GLU A 53 -5.58 -9.43 6.40
CA GLU A 53 -4.22 -9.96 6.54
C GLU A 53 -3.16 -8.90 6.23
N ALA A 54 -3.29 -8.20 5.10
CA ALA A 54 -2.41 -7.10 4.74
C ALA A 54 -2.37 -6.02 5.82
N HIS A 55 -3.53 -5.65 6.37
CA HIS A 55 -3.62 -4.67 7.45
C HIS A 55 -2.93 -5.15 8.74
N ASN A 56 -3.09 -6.42 9.12
CA ASN A 56 -2.39 -7.00 10.26
C ASN A 56 -0.87 -7.03 10.07
N ILE A 57 -0.38 -7.31 8.86
CA ILE A 57 1.06 -7.29 8.55
C ILE A 57 1.63 -5.87 8.69
N LEU A 58 0.90 -4.87 8.18
CA LEU A 58 1.29 -3.47 8.31
C LEU A 58 1.38 -3.05 9.78
N MET A 59 0.38 -3.38 10.59
CA MET A 59 0.39 -3.11 12.04
C MET A 59 1.54 -3.82 12.76
N GLN A 60 1.84 -5.07 12.43
CA GLN A 60 2.97 -5.80 13.01
C GLN A 60 4.32 -5.19 12.64
N ARG A 61 4.44 -4.61 11.44
CA ARG A 61 5.64 -3.92 10.96
C ARG A 61 5.74 -2.47 11.45
N GLY A 62 4.71 -1.95 12.13
CA GLY A 62 4.71 -0.63 12.79
C GLY A 62 4.18 0.53 11.94
N TYR A 63 3.30 0.26 10.97
CA TYR A 63 2.63 1.26 10.12
C TYR A 63 1.18 1.55 10.54
#